data_AF-T1KKD0-F1
#
_entry.id   AF-T1KKD0-F1
#
_cell.length_a   1.000
_cell.length_b   1.000
_cell.length_c   1.000
_cell.angle_alpha   90.00
_cell.angle_beta   90.00
_cell.angle_gamma   90.00
#
_symmetry.space_group_name_H-M   'P 1'
#
loop_
_entity.id
_entity.type
_entity.pdbx_description
1 polymer ?
#
loop_
_entity_poly.entity_id
_entity_poly.type
_entity_poly.pdbx_seq_one_letter_code
_entity_poly.pdbx_strand_id
1 'polypeptide(L)'
;MAEQIGEKNWLTVYPAYINSNRSRQRGRMVPKEKGVSDPRWQEIKDVLETIKGVQVKEEPNKVYPRELDKELMHCRGRVRYTLPGNDPRFKKRDDVLFYLCEMIPKLKSRTTKGNTAQTQSTEQSAVSGKKKKSRKN
;
A
#
# COMPACT_ATOMS: atom_id res chain seq x y z
N MET A 1 -10.10 -31.11 -4.56
CA MET A 1 -11.22 -30.25 -5.01
C MET A 1 -11.04 -28.91 -4.30
N ALA A 2 -10.77 -27.83 -5.02
CA ALA A 2 -10.69 -26.50 -4.40
C ALA A 2 -12.12 -26.11 -4.02
N GLU A 3 -12.39 -26.03 -2.72
CA GLU A 3 -13.67 -25.53 -2.21
C GLU A 3 -13.90 -24.15 -2.83
N GLN A 4 -14.97 -24.00 -3.62
CA GLN A 4 -15.34 -22.71 -4.19
C GLN A 4 -15.83 -21.81 -3.05
N ILE A 5 -14.93 -21.01 -2.51
CA ILE A 5 -15.24 -20.02 -1.51
C ILE A 5 -16.12 -18.95 -2.17
N GLY A 6 -17.38 -18.86 -1.74
CA GLY A 6 -18.34 -17.89 -2.26
C GLY A 6 -17.84 -16.45 -2.12
N GLU A 7 -18.21 -15.56 -3.05
CA GLU A 7 -17.72 -14.18 -3.12
C GLU A 7 -17.93 -13.35 -1.85
N LYS A 8 -18.88 -13.77 -1.00
CA LYS A 8 -19.21 -13.15 0.29
C LYS A 8 -18.14 -13.40 1.38
N ASN A 9 -17.35 -14.47 1.24
CA ASN A 9 -16.29 -14.82 2.19
C ASN A 9 -14.98 -14.07 1.92
N TRP A 10 -14.92 -13.28 0.85
CA TRP A 10 -13.78 -12.47 0.48
C TRP A 10 -13.85 -11.11 1.13
N LEU A 11 -12.97 -10.91 2.12
CA LEU A 11 -12.77 -9.62 2.79
C LEU A 11 -11.94 -8.68 1.91
N THR A 12 -12.02 -7.39 2.22
CA THR A 12 -11.36 -6.33 1.46
C THR A 12 -10.45 -5.50 2.36
N VAL A 13 -9.23 -5.25 1.89
CA VAL A 13 -8.27 -4.31 2.50
C VAL A 13 -7.90 -3.25 1.47
N TYR A 14 -8.00 -2.00 1.91
CA TYR A 14 -7.38 -0.87 1.23
C TYR A 14 -6.15 -0.43 2.04
N PRO A 15 -5.08 0.07 1.41
CA PRO A 15 -3.91 0.59 2.11
C PRO A 15 -4.24 1.68 3.12
N ALA A 16 -5.27 2.50 2.86
CA ALA A 16 -5.75 3.55 3.77
C ALA A 16 -6.15 3.04 5.17
N TYR A 17 -6.55 1.76 5.31
CA TYR A 17 -6.99 1.20 6.59
C TYR A 17 -5.87 1.11 7.63
N ILE A 18 -4.65 0.86 7.16
CA ILE A 18 -3.46 0.67 8.01
C ILE A 18 -2.51 1.89 7.98
N ASN A 19 -2.81 2.90 7.15
CA ASN A 19 -1.94 4.07 7.00
C ASN A 19 -1.98 4.98 8.25
N SER A 20 -0.84 5.12 8.94
CA SER A 20 -0.68 5.97 10.12
C SER A 20 -0.81 7.47 9.83
N ASN A 21 -0.43 7.90 8.61
CA ASN A 21 -0.52 9.28 8.13
C ASN A 21 -1.96 9.73 7.86
N ARG A 22 -2.90 8.79 7.75
CA ARG A 22 -4.34 9.08 7.57
C ARG A 22 -5.04 9.18 8.91
N SER A 23 -6.05 10.06 9.03
CA SER A 23 -6.92 10.13 10.20
C SER A 23 -8.01 9.04 10.17
N ARG A 24 -8.68 8.80 11.31
CA ARG A 24 -9.82 7.86 11.37
C ARG A 24 -10.96 8.26 10.41
N GLN A 25 -11.22 9.56 10.30
CA GLN A 25 -12.22 10.12 9.37
C GLN A 25 -11.85 9.86 7.91
N ARG A 26 -10.55 9.83 7.59
CA ARG A 26 -10.03 9.53 6.25
C ARG A 26 -9.85 8.03 5.97
N GLY A 27 -10.37 7.17 6.83
CA GLY A 27 -10.42 5.71 6.60
C GLY A 27 -9.42 4.88 7.39
N ARG A 28 -8.54 5.46 8.22
CA ARG A 28 -7.68 4.67 9.11
C ARG A 28 -8.54 3.88 10.09
N MET A 29 -8.36 2.56 10.11
CA MET A 29 -9.08 1.66 11.01
C MET A 29 -8.27 1.31 12.26
N VAL A 30 -6.94 1.28 12.14
CA VAL A 30 -6.04 0.95 13.25
C VAL A 30 -5.67 2.18 14.11
N PRO A 31 -5.26 1.98 15.38
CA PRO A 31 -4.63 3.02 16.20
C PRO A 31 -3.39 3.60 15.50
N LYS A 32 -3.11 4.88 15.72
CA LYS A 32 -1.99 5.57 15.05
C LYS A 32 -0.64 4.91 15.37
N GLU A 33 -0.46 4.47 16.61
CA GLU A 33 0.76 3.84 17.13
C GLU A 33 1.08 2.51 16.46
N LYS A 34 0.04 1.77 16.05
CA LYS A 34 0.19 0.49 15.34
C LYS A 34 0.18 0.67 13.83
N GLY A 35 -0.20 1.83 13.31
CA GLY A 35 -0.28 2.06 11.87
C GLY A 35 1.09 2.07 11.21
N VAL A 36 1.09 1.79 9.91
CA VAL A 36 2.30 1.82 9.08
C VAL A 36 2.27 3.07 8.20
N SER A 37 3.41 3.73 8.03
CA SER A 37 3.52 4.90 7.17
C SER A 37 3.50 4.50 5.69
N ASP A 38 2.64 5.12 4.88
CA ASP A 38 2.53 4.94 3.43
C ASP A 38 2.58 3.48 2.94
N PRO A 39 1.63 2.64 3.38
CA PRO A 39 1.51 1.25 2.95
C PRO A 39 1.11 1.15 1.48
N ARG A 40 1.67 0.18 0.76
CA ARG A 40 1.28 -0.15 -0.63
C ARG A 40 0.47 -1.44 -0.69
N TRP A 41 -0.42 -1.55 -1.66
CA TRP A 41 -1.21 -2.77 -1.88
C TRP A 41 -0.32 -3.99 -2.16
N GLN A 42 0.84 -3.80 -2.80
CA GLN A 42 1.83 -4.86 -3.05
C GLN A 42 2.40 -5.44 -1.74
N GLU A 43 2.67 -4.59 -0.76
CA GLU A 43 3.19 -5.01 0.56
C GLU A 43 2.12 -5.78 1.33
N ILE A 44 0.86 -5.35 1.22
CA ILE A 44 -0.28 -6.05 1.82
C ILE A 44 -0.45 -7.43 1.19
N LYS A 45 -0.34 -7.53 -0.13
CA LYS A 45 -0.40 -8.81 -0.85
C LYS A 45 0.69 -9.76 -0.36
N ASP A 46 1.95 -9.33 -0.38
CA ASP A 46 3.10 -10.16 -0.01
C ASP A 46 2.94 -10.76 1.40
N VAL A 47 2.53 -9.93 2.38
CA VAL A 47 2.26 -10.40 3.75
C VAL A 47 1.08 -11.37 3.80
N LEU A 48 -0.01 -11.11 3.08
CA LEU A 48 -1.17 -12.02 3.07
C LEU A 48 -0.85 -13.37 2.43
N GLU A 49 -0.02 -13.38 1.37
CA GLU A 49 0.42 -14.61 0.71
C GLU A 49 1.32 -15.48 1.61
N THR A 50 1.95 -14.89 2.64
CA THR A 50 2.71 -15.66 3.64
C THR A 50 1.81 -16.48 4.57
N ILE A 51 0.53 -16.14 4.68
CA ILE A 51 -0.42 -16.83 5.54
C ILE A 51 -0.93 -18.08 4.82
N LYS A 52 -0.68 -19.26 5.41
CA LYS A 52 -1.13 -20.53 4.82
C LYS A 52 -2.65 -20.60 4.76
N GLY A 53 -3.17 -21.00 3.61
CA GLY A 53 -4.61 -21.20 3.39
C GLY A 53 -5.40 -19.92 3.12
N VAL A 54 -4.75 -18.76 2.97
CA VAL A 54 -5.38 -17.54 2.49
C VAL A 54 -5.31 -17.49 0.97
N GLN A 55 -6.43 -17.20 0.33
CA GLN A 55 -6.47 -16.84 -1.08
C GLN A 55 -6.45 -15.32 -1.20
N VAL A 56 -5.63 -14.79 -2.11
CA VAL A 56 -5.45 -13.35 -2.32
C VAL A 56 -5.82 -12.98 -3.76
N LYS A 57 -6.53 -11.87 -3.94
CA LYS A 57 -6.87 -11.30 -5.25
C LYS A 57 -6.54 -9.81 -5.25
N GLU A 58 -5.72 -9.42 -6.20
CA GLU A 58 -5.30 -8.03 -6.38
C GLU A 58 -6.19 -7.28 -7.38
N GLU A 59 -6.52 -6.04 -7.05
CA GLU A 59 -7.29 -5.13 -7.90
C GLU A 59 -6.58 -3.77 -7.94
N PRO A 60 -5.51 -3.63 -8.75
CA PRO A 60 -4.63 -2.44 -8.74
C PRO A 60 -5.35 -1.15 -9.17
N ASN A 61 -6.39 -1.26 -10.00
CA ASN A 61 -7.13 -0.10 -10.52
C ASN A 61 -8.22 0.43 -9.56
N LYS A 62 -8.44 -0.22 -8.42
CA LYS A 62 -9.48 0.20 -7.47
C LYS A 62 -8.96 1.28 -6.53
N VAL A 63 -9.70 2.38 -6.43
CA VAL A 63 -9.37 3.49 -5.54
C VAL A 63 -10.29 3.47 -4.32
N TYR A 64 -9.74 3.81 -3.16
CA TYR A 64 -10.55 3.93 -1.94
C TYR A 64 -11.47 5.16 -2.04
N PRO A 65 -12.79 5.04 -1.82
CA PRO A 65 -13.74 6.13 -2.11
C PRO A 65 -13.48 7.44 -1.37
N ARG A 66 -12.94 7.37 -0.14
CA ARG A 66 -12.61 8.52 0.71
C ARG A 66 -11.22 9.12 0.46
N GLU A 67 -10.50 8.64 -0.55
CA GLU A 67 -9.25 9.27 -0.96
C GLU A 67 -9.53 10.61 -1.63
N LEU A 68 -8.87 11.64 -1.11
CA LEU A 68 -8.87 12.99 -1.68
C LEU A 68 -8.11 13.01 -3.01
N ASP A 69 -7.00 12.26 -3.07
CA ASP A 69 -6.15 12.20 -4.24
C ASP A 69 -6.28 10.82 -4.91
N LYS A 70 -7.06 10.79 -6.00
CA LYS A 70 -7.38 9.57 -6.75
C LYS A 70 -6.39 9.31 -7.88
N GLU A 71 -5.48 10.26 -8.12
CA GLU A 71 -4.52 10.23 -9.22
C GLU A 71 -3.19 9.62 -8.78
N LEU A 72 -2.81 9.84 -7.52
CA LEU A 72 -1.60 9.25 -6.95
C LEU A 72 -1.62 7.72 -6.98
N MET A 73 -0.66 7.16 -7.73
CA MET A 73 -0.48 5.71 -7.92
C MET A 73 -0.35 4.94 -6.59
N HIS A 74 0.16 5.60 -5.54
CA HIS A 74 0.32 4.98 -4.23
C HIS A 74 -1.00 4.80 -3.46
N CYS A 75 -2.05 5.57 -3.79
CA CYS A 75 -3.39 5.45 -3.19
C CYS A 75 -4.29 4.46 -3.94
N ARG A 76 -3.84 3.98 -5.11
CA ARG A 76 -4.54 3.00 -5.94
C ARG A 76 -4.19 1.59 -5.48
N GLY A 77 -5.16 0.69 -5.54
CA GLY A 77 -4.98 -0.71 -5.22
C GLY A 77 -5.90 -1.17 -4.09
N ARG A 78 -6.55 -2.30 -4.35
CA ARG A 78 -7.38 -3.03 -3.39
C ARG A 78 -6.93 -4.48 -3.38
N VAL A 79 -6.86 -5.05 -2.18
CA VAL A 79 -6.56 -6.47 -2.02
C VAL A 79 -7.78 -7.13 -1.40
N ARG A 80 -8.30 -8.17 -2.06
CA ARG A 80 -9.30 -9.05 -1.47
C ARG A 80 -8.62 -10.32 -0.97
N TYR A 81 -9.10 -10.85 0.14
CA TYR A 81 -8.53 -12.05 0.74
C TYR A 81 -9.61 -12.89 1.43
N THR A 82 -9.35 -14.18 1.60
CA THR A 82 -10.19 -15.08 2.40
C THR A 82 -9.62 -15.21 3.81
N LEU A 83 -10.47 -15.32 4.83
CA LEU A 83 -9.99 -15.64 6.18
C LEU A 83 -9.46 -17.08 6.20
N PRO A 84 -8.28 -17.32 6.80
CA PRO A 84 -7.79 -18.68 6.97
C PRO A 84 -8.64 -19.37 8.04
N GLY A 85 -9.52 -20.29 7.62
CA GLY A 85 -10.45 -20.97 8.54
C GLY A 85 -9.77 -21.85 9.61
N ASN A 86 -8.49 -22.16 9.43
CA ASN A 86 -7.75 -23.10 10.30
C ASN A 86 -6.74 -22.42 11.24
N ASP A 87 -6.53 -21.11 11.15
CA ASP A 87 -5.49 -20.42 11.92
C ASP A 87 -6.13 -19.66 13.10
N PRO A 88 -5.83 -20.02 14.37
CA PRO A 88 -6.51 -19.43 15.54
C PRO A 88 -6.18 -17.95 15.76
N ARG A 89 -5.17 -17.43 15.04
CA ARG A 89 -4.73 -16.04 15.08
C ARG A 89 -5.65 -15.08 14.33
N PHE A 90 -6.44 -15.57 13.37
CA PHE A 90 -7.24 -14.73 12.48
C PHE A 90 -8.73 -15.04 12.65
N LYS A 91 -9.31 -14.57 13.75
CA LYS A 91 -10.75 -14.74 14.03
C LYS A 91 -11.58 -13.60 13.47
N LYS A 92 -11.03 -12.39 13.51
CA LYS A 92 -11.67 -11.16 13.05
C LYS A 92 -10.85 -10.49 11.96
N ARG A 93 -11.53 -9.65 11.18
CA ARG A 93 -10.89 -8.78 10.19
C ARG A 93 -9.83 -7.88 10.82
N ASP A 94 -10.05 -7.41 12.05
CA ASP A 94 -9.09 -6.57 12.78
C ASP A 94 -7.78 -7.30 13.10
N ASP A 95 -7.81 -8.60 13.40
CA ASP A 95 -6.60 -9.38 13.69
C ASP A 95 -5.66 -9.41 12.48
N VAL A 96 -6.22 -9.54 11.28
CA VAL A 96 -5.47 -9.47 10.02
C VAL A 96 -4.89 -8.07 9.81
N LEU A 97 -5.64 -7.01 10.11
CA LEU A 97 -5.13 -5.63 10.01
C LEU A 97 -3.96 -5.37 10.96
N PHE A 98 -4.02 -5.89 12.19
CA PHE A 98 -2.92 -5.78 13.15
C PHE A 98 -1.69 -6.59 12.71
N TYR A 99 -1.90 -7.80 12.20
CA TYR A 99 -0.81 -8.62 11.67
C TYR A 99 -0.11 -7.95 10.49
N LEU A 100 -0.88 -7.37 9.56
CA LEU A 100 -0.33 -6.57 8.45
C LEU A 100 0.53 -5.41 8.97
N CYS A 101 0.04 -4.70 9.99
CA CYS A 101 0.77 -3.59 10.58
C CYS A 101 2.11 -4.03 11.20
N GLU A 102 2.17 -5.23 11.76
CA GLU A 102 3.39 -5.74 12.39
C GLU A 102 4.40 -6.27 11.36
N MET A 103 3.93 -6.88 10.28
CA MET A 103 4.77 -7.55 9.28
C MET A 103 5.29 -6.60 8.20
N ILE A 104 4.49 -5.63 7.74
CA ILE A 104 4.90 -4.71 6.66
C ILE A 104 6.20 -3.95 6.97
N PRO A 105 6.42 -3.39 8.18
CA PRO A 105 7.68 -2.74 8.52
C PRO A 105 8.90 -3.67 8.47
N LYS A 106 8.68 -4.98 8.65
CA LYS A 106 9.73 -6.02 8.64
C LYS A 106 10.07 -6.50 7.22
N LEU A 107 9.36 -6.05 6.19
CA LEU A 107 9.60 -6.45 4.80
C LEU A 107 10.94 -5.91 4.29
N LYS A 108 11.68 -6.78 3.59
CA LYS A 108 12.94 -6.42 2.91
C LYS A 108 12.77 -5.28 1.90
N SER A 109 11.59 -5.18 1.29
CA SER A 109 11.25 -4.09 0.35
C SER A 109 11.27 -2.69 0.99
N ARG A 110 11.21 -2.58 2.32
CA ARG A 110 11.33 -1.30 3.05
C ARG A 110 12.73 -0.99 3.51
N THR A 111 13.54 -2.01 3.83
CA THR A 111 14.92 -1.83 4.28
C THR A 111 15.85 -1.30 3.18
N THR A 112 15.54 -1.53 1.90
CA THR A 112 16.41 -1.09 0.79
C THR A 112 16.16 0.36 0.35
N LYS A 113 15.06 1.01 0.79
CA LYS A 113 14.71 2.38 0.38
C LYS A 113 15.46 3.49 1.13
N GLY A 114 16.43 3.14 1.96
CA GLY A 114 17.34 4.11 2.59
C GLY A 114 18.38 4.73 1.66
N ASN A 115 18.46 4.33 0.37
CA ASN A 115 19.56 4.79 -0.49
C ASN A 115 19.20 5.10 -1.95
N THR A 116 17.97 5.49 -2.26
CA THR A 116 17.68 6.07 -3.59
C THR A 116 17.01 7.40 -3.42
N ALA A 117 17.87 8.42 -3.37
CA ALA A 117 17.51 9.80 -3.66
C ALA A 117 16.62 9.85 -4.90
N GLN A 118 15.41 10.37 -4.71
CA GLN A 118 14.81 11.41 -5.54
C GLN A 118 15.45 11.58 -6.94
N THR A 119 15.11 10.71 -7.89
CA THR A 119 15.21 11.07 -9.31
C THR A 119 13.86 11.66 -9.69
N GLN A 120 13.73 12.97 -9.50
CA GLN A 120 12.70 13.76 -10.18
C GLN A 120 12.98 13.64 -11.68
N SER A 121 12.05 13.03 -12.39
CA SER A 121 11.88 13.12 -13.82
C SER A 121 11.56 14.58 -14.16
N THR A 122 12.49 15.28 -14.79
CA THR A 122 12.19 16.44 -15.63
C THR A 122 12.53 16.07 -17.06
N GLU A 123 11.49 15.73 -17.81
CA GLU A 123 11.48 15.71 -19.27
C GLU A 123 11.29 17.14 -19.81
N GLN A 124 11.69 17.33 -21.08
CA GLN A 124 11.53 18.50 -21.95
C GLN A 124 12.63 19.57 -21.86
N SER A 125 13.10 20.21 -22.93
CA SER A 125 13.07 20.03 -24.38
C SER A 125 14.00 21.12 -24.94
N ALA A 126 14.59 20.86 -26.10
CA ALA A 126 15.38 21.73 -26.96
C ALA A 126 15.15 23.26 -26.87
N VAL A 127 16.24 24.06 -26.97
CA VAL A 127 16.42 25.05 -28.07
C VAL A 127 17.78 25.77 -27.97
N SER A 128 18.44 25.91 -29.12
CA SER A 128 19.62 26.72 -29.43
C SER A 128 19.50 28.19 -29.03
N GLY A 129 20.61 28.86 -28.62
CA GLY A 129 20.59 30.32 -28.45
C GLY A 129 21.90 31.00 -28.01
N LYS A 130 22.62 31.55 -28.99
CA LYS A 130 23.55 32.71 -28.97
C LYS A 130 23.74 33.54 -27.66
N LYS A 131 25.03 33.75 -27.30
CA LYS A 131 25.76 35.04 -27.13
C LYS A 131 25.20 36.15 -26.19
N LYS A 132 25.91 36.43 -25.08
CA LYS A 132 26.38 37.77 -24.55
C LYS A 132 26.88 37.61 -23.09
N LYS A 133 28.15 37.89 -22.77
CA LYS A 133 28.80 39.15 -22.34
C LYS A 133 28.50 39.60 -20.89
N SER A 134 29.57 39.60 -20.07
CA SER A 134 29.87 40.42 -18.85
C SER A 134 29.21 40.06 -17.51
N ARG A 135 30.02 39.73 -16.49
CA ARG A 135 30.41 40.68 -15.43
C ARG A 135 31.49 40.13 -14.49
N LYS A 136 32.27 41.10 -14.02
CA LYS A 136 33.45 41.11 -13.16
C LYS A 136 33.14 40.72 -11.71
N ASN A 137 34.03 39.96 -11.06
CA ASN A 137 34.69 40.38 -9.82
C ASN A 137 36.00 39.61 -9.63
#